data_AF-A0A0A8JGL7-F1
#
_entry.id   AF-A0A0A8JGL7-F1
#
_cell.length_a   1.000
_cell.length_b   1.000
_cell.length_c   1.000
_cell.angle_alpha   90.00
_cell.angle_beta   90.00
_cell.angle_gamma   90.00
#
_symmetry.space_group_name_H-M   'P 1'
#
loop_
_entity.id
_entity.type
_entity.pdbx_description
1 polymer ?
#
loop_
_entity_poly.entity_id
_entity_poly.type
_entity_poly.pdbx_seq_one_letter_code
_entity_poly.pdbx_strand_id
1 'polypeptide(L)'
;MKMRSFLTFIIATAFVIIFFTLLTDPGAKLIQGVQDRFPVKKEITQLIEGMEEKTDVRRDEGTVADYVIYLDVTRYQMNKESDSDKITPIEPLPDHYPAVFLEVKHLVNKTPEQLAKQSQMDLESELPDIGPIPVETITSPVEGYGLHGVAGNEWDSKIIDIYIVPDGKEGSFLITANYFLEAAEGHGSRFYHMLESFEVIERR
;
A
#
# COMPACT_ATOMS: atom_id res chain seq x y z
N MET A 1 -3.39 -18.69 74.10
CA MET A 1 -4.47 -18.99 73.14
C MET A 1 -3.85 -19.15 71.76
N LYS A 2 -4.25 -20.19 71.03
CA LYS A 2 -3.65 -20.76 69.83
C LYS A 2 -4.02 -20.00 68.55
N MET A 3 -3.09 -19.97 67.57
CA MET A 3 -3.31 -20.05 66.11
C MET A 3 -3.93 -18.79 65.44
N ARG A 4 -3.62 -18.35 64.21
CA ARG A 4 -3.11 -18.99 62.97
C ARG A 4 -2.28 -17.99 62.15
N SER A 5 -1.30 -18.54 61.45
CA SER A 5 -0.62 -18.01 60.26
C SER A 5 -1.59 -17.48 59.20
N PHE A 6 -1.23 -16.38 58.53
CA PHE A 6 -1.33 -16.29 57.07
C PHE A 6 -0.15 -15.46 56.53
N LEU A 7 0.72 -16.18 55.83
CA LEU A 7 1.78 -15.67 54.98
C LEU A 7 1.13 -15.20 53.68
N THR A 8 1.23 -13.92 53.35
CA THR A 8 0.89 -13.42 52.01
C THR A 8 2.12 -12.75 51.44
N PHE A 9 2.76 -13.49 50.52
CA PHE A 9 3.81 -13.01 49.64
C PHE A 9 3.28 -11.81 48.83
N ILE A 10 3.83 -10.62 49.05
CA ILE A 10 3.76 -9.55 48.06
C ILE A 10 4.93 -9.80 47.11
N ILE A 11 4.64 -10.47 45.99
CA ILE A 11 5.57 -10.52 44.86
C ILE A 11 5.55 -9.11 44.26
N ALA A 12 6.60 -8.34 44.55
CA ALA A 12 6.88 -7.09 43.84
C ALA A 12 7.30 -7.44 42.41
N THR A 13 6.35 -7.42 41.48
CA THR A 13 6.64 -7.59 40.05
C THR A 13 7.28 -6.30 39.55
N ALA A 14 8.61 -6.27 39.57
CA ALA A 14 9.40 -5.29 38.86
C ALA A 14 9.21 -5.52 37.35
N PHE A 15 8.25 -4.83 36.73
CA PHE A 15 8.24 -4.65 35.28
C PHE A 15 9.31 -3.61 34.92
N VAL A 16 10.57 -4.05 34.89
CA VAL A 16 11.60 -3.39 34.10
C VAL A 16 11.36 -3.86 32.66
N ILE A 17 10.49 -3.16 31.93
CA ILE A 17 10.45 -3.30 30.49
C ILE A 17 11.71 -2.61 29.98
N ILE A 18 12.65 -3.43 29.54
CA ILE A 18 13.92 -3.05 28.91
C ILE A 18 13.58 -2.26 27.64
N PHE A 19 13.57 -0.93 27.74
CA PHE A 19 13.51 0.00 26.61
C PHE A 19 14.92 0.52 26.33
N PHE A 20 15.86 -0.38 26.01
CA PHE A 20 17.25 0.02 25.72
C PHE A 20 17.96 -0.93 24.73
N THR A 21 17.36 -1.16 23.56
CA THR A 21 18.07 -1.78 22.42
C THR A 21 17.98 -0.99 21.12
N LEU A 22 17.65 0.32 21.17
CA LEU A 22 17.71 1.21 20.00
C LEU A 22 19.05 1.94 19.83
N LEU A 23 20.12 1.49 20.49
CA LEU A 23 21.46 2.08 20.36
C LEU A 23 22.45 1.15 19.66
N THR A 24 22.14 0.75 18.43
CA THR A 24 23.15 0.24 17.50
C THR A 24 23.13 1.08 16.22
N ASP A 25 24.31 1.62 15.87
CA ASP A 25 24.55 2.54 14.75
C ASP A 25 23.98 2.14 13.37
N PRO A 26 23.84 0.85 12.99
CA PRO A 26 23.28 0.48 11.68
C PRO A 26 21.79 0.81 11.53
N GLY A 27 20.97 0.56 12.56
CA GLY A 27 19.53 0.81 12.50
C GLY A 27 19.20 2.31 12.46
N ALA A 28 19.92 3.11 13.27
CA ALA A 28 19.79 4.56 13.26
C ALA A 28 20.19 5.17 11.91
N LYS A 29 21.29 4.67 11.29
CA LYS A 29 21.73 5.12 9.96
C LYS A 29 20.77 4.75 8.84
N LEU A 30 20.13 3.58 8.91
CA LEU A 30 19.11 3.17 7.94
C LEU A 30 17.88 4.11 8.01
N ILE A 31 17.38 4.36 9.22
CA ILE A 31 16.25 5.28 9.45
C ILE A 31 16.60 6.68 8.95
N GLN A 32 17.81 7.16 9.25
CA GLN A 32 18.28 8.47 8.78
C GLN A 32 18.39 8.52 7.25
N GLY A 33 18.92 7.48 6.60
CA GLY A 33 19.01 7.41 5.14
C GLY A 33 17.64 7.43 4.43
N VAL A 34 16.62 6.79 5.02
CA VAL A 34 15.23 6.88 4.53
C VAL A 34 14.68 8.29 4.74
N GLN A 35 14.94 8.93 5.89
CA GLN A 35 14.47 10.30 6.15
C GLN A 35 15.13 11.34 5.24
N ASP A 36 16.42 11.21 4.95
CA ASP A 36 17.16 12.13 4.09
C ASP A 36 16.73 12.01 2.62
N ARG A 37 16.43 10.78 2.16
CA ARG A 37 15.97 10.52 0.78
C ARG A 37 14.48 10.80 0.58
N PHE A 38 13.68 10.56 1.61
CA PHE A 38 12.22 10.65 1.53
C PHE A 38 11.71 11.59 2.63
N PRO A 39 11.61 12.90 2.39
CA PRO A 39 11.10 13.84 3.38
C PRO A 39 9.69 13.43 3.86
N VAL A 40 9.41 13.61 5.15
CA VAL A 40 8.14 13.17 5.75
C VAL A 40 6.92 13.80 5.06
N LYS A 41 7.06 15.04 4.60
CA LYS A 41 6.05 15.76 3.83
C LYS A 41 6.71 16.50 2.67
N LYS A 42 5.98 16.65 1.57
CA LYS A 42 6.33 17.52 0.45
C LYS A 42 5.06 17.99 -0.25
N GLU A 43 5.13 19.14 -0.91
CA GLU A 43 4.13 19.57 -1.88
C GLU A 43 4.51 18.99 -3.24
N ILE A 44 3.53 18.48 -3.99
CA ILE A 44 3.68 18.06 -5.37
C ILE A 44 2.62 18.73 -6.24
N THR A 45 2.90 18.86 -7.54
CA THR A 45 1.90 19.25 -8.54
C THR A 45 1.49 18.01 -9.33
N GLN A 46 0.20 17.75 -9.42
CA GLN A 46 -0.39 16.59 -10.11
C GLN A 46 -1.44 17.07 -11.12
N LEU A 47 -1.69 16.29 -12.17
CA LEU A 47 -2.72 16.61 -13.15
C LEU A 47 -3.97 15.77 -12.85
N ILE A 48 -4.97 16.40 -12.25
CA ILE A 48 -6.22 15.73 -11.86
C ILE A 48 -7.38 16.33 -12.64
N GLU A 49 -8.20 15.49 -13.27
CA GLU A 49 -9.38 15.93 -14.05
C GLU A 49 -9.03 17.04 -15.07
N GLY A 50 -7.84 16.96 -15.67
CA GLY A 50 -7.33 17.93 -16.64
C GLY A 50 -6.83 19.26 -16.07
N MET A 51 -6.72 19.40 -14.74
CA MET A 51 -6.24 20.61 -14.06
C MET A 51 -5.01 20.31 -13.20
N GLU A 52 -4.07 21.27 -13.13
CA GLU A 52 -2.97 21.19 -12.17
C GLU A 52 -3.48 21.42 -10.74
N GLU A 53 -3.26 20.46 -9.85
CA GLU A 53 -3.55 20.53 -8.42
C GLU A 53 -2.25 20.49 -7.62
N LYS A 54 -2.10 21.41 -6.66
CA LYS A 54 -1.04 21.35 -5.66
C LYS A 54 -1.53 20.55 -4.47
N THR A 55 -0.77 19.51 -4.12
CA THR A 55 -1.17 18.55 -3.08
C THR A 55 -0.07 18.41 -2.04
N ASP A 56 -0.43 18.60 -0.77
CA ASP A 56 0.42 18.24 0.35
C ASP A 56 0.36 16.73 0.58
N VAL A 57 1.47 16.06 0.33
CA VAL A 57 1.57 14.61 0.52
C VAL A 57 2.44 14.27 1.71
N ARG A 58 2.11 13.15 2.37
CA ARG A 58 2.87 12.59 3.48
C ARG A 58 3.42 11.23 3.11
N ARG A 59 4.69 10.99 3.41
CA ARG A 59 5.31 9.67 3.32
C ARG A 59 4.66 8.72 4.33
N ASP A 60 4.27 7.53 3.89
CA ASP A 60 3.97 6.39 4.75
C ASP A 60 4.84 5.20 4.36
N GLU A 61 4.96 4.25 5.27
CA GLU A 61 5.78 3.05 5.15
C GLU A 61 4.87 1.82 5.26
N GLY A 62 5.02 0.84 4.38
CA GLY A 62 4.15 -0.36 4.42
C GLY A 62 4.21 -1.12 5.75
N THR A 63 3.19 -1.93 6.07
CA THR A 63 3.11 -2.69 7.33
C THR A 63 4.27 -3.67 7.48
N VAL A 64 4.65 -4.34 6.39
CA VAL A 64 5.80 -5.28 6.34
C VAL A 64 7.10 -4.57 5.91
N ALA A 65 6.95 -3.33 5.42
CA ALA A 65 7.92 -2.25 5.46
C ALA A 65 9.17 -2.33 4.54
N ASP A 66 9.03 -2.99 3.40
CA ASP A 66 10.03 -2.95 2.30
C ASP A 66 9.62 -1.95 1.19
N TYR A 67 8.75 -0.97 1.47
CA TYR A 67 8.48 0.14 0.55
C TYR A 67 8.07 1.44 1.27
N VAL A 68 8.17 2.56 0.54
CA VAL A 68 7.59 3.86 0.90
C VAL A 68 6.63 4.31 -0.19
N ILE A 69 5.61 5.09 0.19
CA ILE A 69 4.67 5.74 -0.73
C ILE A 69 4.23 7.08 -0.13
N TYR A 70 3.94 8.07 -0.98
CA TYR A 70 3.36 9.34 -0.56
C TYR A 70 1.86 9.36 -0.79
N LEU A 71 1.10 9.73 0.25
CA LEU A 71 -0.34 9.81 0.21
C LEU A 71 -0.80 11.26 0.31
N ASP A 72 -1.84 11.59 -0.44
CA ASP A 72 -2.68 12.75 -0.16
C ASP A 72 -3.51 12.48 1.09
N VAL A 73 -2.97 12.90 2.23
CA VAL A 73 -3.59 12.71 3.56
C VAL A 73 -4.80 13.61 3.80
N THR A 74 -5.15 14.49 2.86
CA THR A 74 -6.40 15.26 2.92
C THR A 74 -7.59 14.46 2.41
N ARG A 75 -7.35 13.42 1.59
CA ARG A 75 -8.40 12.61 0.95
C ARG A 75 -8.32 11.14 1.30
N TYR A 76 -7.13 10.63 1.60
CA TYR A 76 -6.90 9.21 1.78
C TYR A 76 -6.25 8.87 3.12
N GLN A 77 -6.50 7.66 3.57
CA GLN A 77 -5.88 7.04 4.73
C GLN A 77 -5.36 5.65 4.37
N MET A 78 -4.23 5.27 4.98
CA MET A 78 -3.69 3.90 4.87
C MET A 78 -4.16 3.08 6.07
N ASN A 79 -4.88 2.00 5.79
CA ASN A 79 -5.26 0.99 6.76
C ASN A 79 -4.27 -0.16 6.67
N LYS A 80 -3.62 -0.46 7.79
CA LYS A 80 -2.54 -1.45 7.89
C LYS A 80 -3.10 -2.77 8.40
N GLU A 81 -3.10 -3.80 7.56
CA GLU A 81 -3.59 -5.14 7.87
C GLU A 81 -2.41 -6.12 7.96
N SER A 82 -2.67 -7.37 8.37
CA SER A 82 -1.60 -8.35 8.60
C SER A 82 -0.84 -8.76 7.33
N ASP A 83 -1.51 -8.71 6.18
CA ASP A 83 -1.06 -9.24 4.89
C ASP A 83 -1.19 -8.22 3.75
N SER A 84 -1.79 -7.05 3.99
CA SER A 84 -1.86 -5.96 3.02
C SER A 84 -1.91 -4.57 3.68
N ASP A 85 -1.56 -3.57 2.89
CA ASP A 85 -1.82 -2.17 3.19
C ASP A 85 -2.89 -1.65 2.24
N LYS A 86 -3.97 -1.09 2.79
CA LYS A 86 -5.11 -0.62 2.00
C LYS A 86 -5.32 0.88 2.15
N ILE A 87 -5.11 1.61 1.08
CA ILE A 87 -5.35 3.04 0.97
C ILE A 87 -6.79 3.26 0.51
N THR A 88 -7.59 3.94 1.31
CA THR A 88 -9.01 4.24 1.04
C THR A 88 -9.28 5.72 1.19
N PRO A 89 -10.36 6.25 0.58
CA PRO A 89 -10.89 7.55 0.95
C PRO A 89 -11.11 7.66 2.46
N ILE A 90 -10.86 8.83 3.03
CA ILE A 90 -11.13 9.15 4.45
C ILE A 90 -12.63 9.13 4.70
N GLU A 91 -13.37 9.81 3.83
CA GLU A 91 -14.83 9.74 3.81
C GLU A 91 -15.24 8.56 2.91
N PRO A 92 -15.90 7.52 3.47
CA PRO A 92 -16.36 6.41 2.66
C PRO A 92 -17.39 6.90 1.65
N LEU A 93 -17.36 6.32 0.45
CA LEU A 93 -18.39 6.59 -0.54
C LEU A 93 -19.74 6.03 -0.06
N PRO A 94 -20.86 6.66 -0.45
CA PRO A 94 -22.19 6.08 -0.27
C PRO A 94 -22.29 4.66 -0.85
N ASP A 95 -23.10 3.80 -0.23
CA ASP A 95 -23.22 2.36 -0.54
C ASP A 95 -23.59 2.04 -1.99
N HIS A 96 -24.17 2.99 -2.73
CA HIS A 96 -24.52 2.80 -4.14
C HIS A 96 -23.34 2.96 -5.10
N TYR A 97 -22.20 3.47 -4.62
CA TYR A 97 -20.98 3.56 -5.42
C TYR A 97 -20.12 2.30 -5.26
N PRO A 98 -19.44 1.86 -6.34
CA PRO A 98 -18.42 0.84 -6.23
C PRO A 98 -17.30 1.23 -5.27
N ALA A 99 -16.66 0.24 -4.67
CA ALA A 99 -15.56 0.45 -3.75
C ALA A 99 -14.38 1.15 -4.44
N VAL A 100 -13.73 2.07 -3.72
CA VAL A 100 -12.54 2.79 -4.18
C VAL A 100 -11.39 2.52 -3.21
N PHE A 101 -10.32 1.91 -3.69
CA PHE A 101 -9.12 1.67 -2.90
C PHE A 101 -7.87 1.40 -3.76
N LEU A 102 -6.71 1.54 -3.12
CA LEU A 102 -5.43 1.04 -3.60
C LEU A 102 -4.89 0.07 -2.54
N GLU A 103 -4.67 -1.19 -2.90
CA GLU A 103 -4.17 -2.22 -1.99
C GLU A 103 -2.74 -2.61 -2.40
N VAL A 104 -1.85 -2.78 -1.42
CA VAL A 104 -0.48 -3.28 -1.61
C VAL A 104 -0.31 -4.56 -0.80
N LYS A 105 0.08 -5.64 -1.48
CA LYS A 105 0.42 -6.95 -0.87
C LYS A 105 1.86 -7.33 -1.19
N HIS A 106 2.60 -7.84 -0.21
CA HIS A 106 3.98 -8.31 -0.41
C HIS A 106 4.03 -9.85 -0.43
N LEU A 107 4.50 -10.40 -1.55
CA LEU A 107 4.51 -11.84 -1.84
C LEU A 107 5.97 -12.31 -1.97
N VAL A 108 6.58 -12.69 -0.85
CA VAL A 108 8.02 -13.02 -0.73
C VAL A 108 8.53 -14.21 -1.57
N ASN A 109 7.65 -15.03 -2.15
CA ASN A 109 8.03 -16.24 -2.90
C ASN A 109 7.28 -16.35 -4.24
N LYS A 110 6.94 -15.21 -4.84
CA LYS A 110 6.38 -15.17 -6.20
C LYS A 110 7.17 -14.16 -7.02
N THR A 111 7.74 -14.61 -8.12
CA THR A 111 8.41 -13.70 -9.05
C THR A 111 7.38 -12.81 -9.76
N PRO A 112 7.79 -11.66 -10.29
CA PRO A 112 6.89 -10.77 -11.01
C PRO A 112 6.15 -11.47 -12.16
N GLU A 113 6.83 -12.34 -12.91
CA GLU A 113 6.25 -13.07 -14.05
C GLU A 113 5.20 -14.10 -13.62
N GLN A 114 5.50 -14.84 -12.55
CA GLN A 114 4.57 -15.81 -11.98
C GLN A 114 3.31 -15.11 -11.46
N LEU A 115 3.52 -14.00 -10.77
CA LEU A 115 2.43 -13.20 -10.21
C LEU A 115 1.60 -12.54 -11.32
N ALA A 116 2.24 -12.03 -12.38
CA ALA A 116 1.52 -11.41 -13.50
C ALA A 116 0.63 -12.40 -14.25
N LYS A 117 1.13 -13.62 -14.50
CA LYS A 117 0.32 -14.67 -15.10
C LYS A 117 -0.84 -15.09 -14.20
N GLN A 118 -0.61 -15.20 -12.89
CA GLN A 118 -1.68 -15.53 -11.94
C GLN A 118 -2.73 -14.41 -11.89
N SER A 119 -2.31 -13.15 -11.77
CA SER A 119 -3.17 -11.98 -11.73
C SER A 119 -3.98 -11.82 -13.01
N GLN A 120 -3.42 -12.14 -14.18
CA GLN A 120 -4.16 -12.17 -15.44
C GLN A 120 -5.33 -13.17 -15.36
N MET A 121 -5.05 -14.41 -14.94
CA MET A 121 -6.08 -15.44 -14.83
C MET A 121 -7.16 -15.09 -13.79
N ASP A 122 -6.74 -14.53 -12.65
CA ASP A 122 -7.65 -14.12 -11.58
C ASP A 122 -8.55 -12.97 -12.06
N LEU A 123 -7.99 -11.99 -12.76
CA LEU A 123 -8.71 -10.82 -13.26
C LEU A 123 -9.67 -11.19 -14.40
N GLU A 124 -9.27 -12.06 -15.33
CA GLU A 124 -10.15 -12.59 -16.38
C GLU A 124 -11.29 -13.43 -15.78
N SER A 125 -11.04 -14.14 -14.69
CA SER A 125 -12.09 -14.87 -13.96
C SER A 125 -13.03 -13.93 -13.21
N GLU A 126 -12.53 -12.81 -12.69
CA GLU A 126 -13.34 -11.80 -12.00
C GLU A 126 -14.20 -10.98 -12.98
N LEU A 127 -13.69 -10.77 -14.20
CA LEU A 127 -14.31 -9.96 -15.25
C LEU A 127 -14.60 -10.82 -16.51
N PRO A 128 -15.49 -11.83 -16.44
CA PRO A 128 -15.62 -12.83 -17.50
C PRO A 128 -16.12 -12.31 -18.85
N ASP A 129 -16.79 -11.15 -18.86
CA ASP A 129 -17.35 -10.53 -20.07
C ASP A 129 -16.34 -9.64 -20.81
N ILE A 130 -15.13 -9.50 -20.27
CA ILE A 130 -14.06 -8.72 -20.91
C ILE A 130 -13.17 -9.68 -21.70
N GLY A 131 -12.74 -9.24 -22.88
CA GLY A 131 -11.83 -10.02 -23.71
C GLY A 131 -10.48 -10.29 -23.01
N PRO A 132 -9.54 -10.97 -23.68
CA PRO A 132 -8.24 -11.27 -23.11
C PRO A 132 -7.55 -10.02 -22.55
N ILE A 133 -7.06 -10.09 -21.32
CA ILE A 133 -6.41 -8.96 -20.66
C ILE A 133 -4.91 -9.11 -20.87
N PRO A 134 -4.24 -8.22 -21.61
CA PRO A 134 -2.80 -8.33 -21.82
C PRO A 134 -2.03 -8.06 -20.52
N VAL A 135 -0.94 -8.80 -20.34
CA VAL A 135 0.10 -8.45 -19.37
C VAL A 135 1.12 -7.57 -20.09
N GLU A 136 1.31 -6.35 -19.62
CA GLU A 136 2.26 -5.40 -20.20
C GLU A 136 3.48 -5.22 -19.31
N THR A 137 4.66 -5.06 -19.90
CA THR A 137 5.81 -4.52 -19.17
C THR A 137 5.71 -3.01 -19.21
N ILE A 138 5.77 -2.38 -18.04
CA ILE A 138 5.56 -0.95 -17.85
C ILE A 138 6.75 -0.32 -17.14
N THR A 139 6.94 0.97 -17.38
CA THR A 139 7.92 1.81 -16.68
C THR A 139 7.26 2.98 -15.93
N SER A 140 5.93 3.05 -15.94
CA SER A 140 5.12 4.10 -15.29
C SER A 140 3.74 3.53 -14.94
N PRO A 141 3.17 3.86 -13.76
CA PRO A 141 3.72 4.73 -12.72
C PRO A 141 4.86 4.06 -11.92
N VAL A 142 5.05 2.76 -12.10
CA VAL A 142 6.12 1.95 -11.51
C VAL A 142 6.77 1.07 -12.58
N GLU A 143 7.99 0.61 -12.33
CA GLU A 143 8.67 -0.37 -13.19
C GLU A 143 8.24 -1.80 -12.82
N GLY A 144 7.77 -2.56 -13.81
CA GLY A 144 7.32 -3.94 -13.59
C GLY A 144 6.28 -4.39 -14.63
N TYR A 145 5.22 -5.06 -14.16
CA TYR A 145 4.10 -5.49 -14.99
C TYR A 145 2.82 -4.72 -14.68
N GLY A 146 2.03 -4.45 -15.72
CA GLY A 146 0.73 -3.80 -15.65
C GLY A 146 -0.37 -4.66 -16.26
N LEU A 147 -1.55 -4.65 -15.65
CA LEU A 147 -2.81 -5.15 -16.21
C LEU A 147 -3.91 -4.13 -15.98
N HIS A 148 -4.80 -3.99 -16.96
CA HIS A 148 -5.94 -3.07 -16.91
C HIS A 148 -7.22 -3.82 -17.28
N GLY A 149 -8.18 -3.87 -16.35
CA GLY A 149 -9.49 -4.49 -16.56
C GLY A 149 -10.63 -3.49 -16.37
N VAL A 150 -11.59 -3.47 -17.30
CA VAL A 150 -12.77 -2.59 -17.25
C VAL A 150 -14.05 -3.40 -17.48
N ALA A 151 -14.91 -3.46 -16.47
CA ALA A 151 -16.14 -4.24 -16.47
C ALA A 151 -17.33 -3.46 -17.05
N GLY A 152 -17.35 -3.29 -18.38
CA GLY A 152 -18.41 -2.57 -19.10
C GLY A 152 -18.06 -1.11 -19.38
N ASN A 153 -19.08 -0.29 -19.64
CA ASN A 153 -18.94 1.12 -20.04
C ASN A 153 -19.94 2.05 -19.36
N GLU A 154 -20.57 1.60 -18.28
CA GLU A 154 -21.47 2.40 -17.47
C GLU A 154 -20.66 3.26 -16.50
N TRP A 155 -21.27 4.33 -15.97
CA TRP A 155 -20.59 5.25 -15.06
C TRP A 155 -20.04 4.54 -13.81
N ASP A 156 -20.73 3.49 -13.33
CA ASP A 156 -20.35 2.63 -12.20
C ASP A 156 -19.59 1.36 -12.63
N SER A 157 -19.21 1.22 -13.90
CA SER A 157 -18.42 0.09 -14.37
C SER A 157 -17.10 0.02 -13.62
N LYS A 158 -16.83 -1.15 -13.03
CA LYS A 158 -15.63 -1.42 -12.24
C LYS A 158 -14.37 -1.33 -13.11
N ILE A 159 -13.34 -0.69 -12.57
CA ILE A 159 -11.99 -0.66 -13.12
C ILE A 159 -11.05 -1.28 -12.09
N ILE A 160 -10.18 -2.17 -12.55
CA ILE A 160 -9.11 -2.76 -11.76
C ILE A 160 -7.80 -2.59 -12.53
N ASP A 161 -6.89 -1.81 -11.95
CA ASP A 161 -5.51 -1.75 -12.39
C ASP A 161 -4.64 -2.58 -11.46
N ILE A 162 -3.81 -3.43 -12.03
CA ILE A 162 -2.86 -4.24 -11.30
C ILE A 162 -1.45 -3.83 -11.72
N TYR A 163 -0.62 -3.51 -10.73
CA TYR A 163 0.81 -3.27 -10.90
C TYR A 163 1.59 -4.29 -10.10
N ILE A 164 2.61 -4.88 -10.72
CA ILE A 164 3.45 -5.89 -10.08
C ILE A 164 4.89 -5.42 -10.13
N VAL A 165 5.44 -5.15 -8.95
CA VAL A 165 6.77 -4.56 -8.77
C VAL A 165 7.69 -5.59 -8.11
N PRO A 166 8.90 -5.86 -8.63
CA PRO A 166 9.85 -6.72 -7.95
C PRO A 166 10.23 -6.15 -6.58
N ASP A 167 10.39 -7.01 -5.56
CA ASP A 167 10.80 -6.56 -4.22
C ASP A 167 12.32 -6.41 -4.06
N GLY A 168 13.08 -6.53 -5.15
CA GLY A 168 14.55 -6.56 -5.16
C GLY A 168 15.16 -7.88 -4.67
N LYS A 169 14.34 -8.87 -4.32
CA LYS A 169 14.72 -10.21 -3.85
C LYS A 169 14.02 -11.26 -4.73
N GLU A 170 13.51 -12.34 -4.13
CA GLU A 170 12.78 -13.42 -4.81
C GLU A 170 11.24 -13.25 -4.71
N GLY A 171 10.77 -12.05 -4.38
CA GLY A 171 9.36 -11.75 -4.19
C GLY A 171 8.86 -10.62 -5.10
N SER A 172 7.63 -10.18 -4.83
CA SER A 172 6.98 -9.09 -5.56
C SER A 172 5.95 -8.38 -4.69
N PHE A 173 5.71 -7.11 -5.01
CA PHE A 173 4.52 -6.39 -4.57
C PHE A 173 3.41 -6.56 -5.61
N LEU A 174 2.23 -6.96 -5.15
CA LEU A 174 0.99 -6.86 -5.91
C LEU A 174 0.26 -5.60 -5.47
N ILE A 175 0.11 -4.66 -6.37
CA ILE A 175 -0.58 -3.40 -6.12
C ILE A 175 -1.86 -3.40 -6.96
N THR A 176 -3.02 -3.23 -6.31
CA THR A 176 -4.32 -3.26 -6.97
C THR A 176 -5.05 -1.95 -6.71
N ALA A 177 -5.25 -1.14 -7.76
CA ALA A 177 -6.16 -0.01 -7.73
C ALA A 177 -7.54 -0.49 -8.18
N ASN A 178 -8.56 -0.24 -7.39
CA ASN A 178 -9.94 -0.61 -7.67
C ASN A 178 -10.79 0.66 -7.54
N TYR A 179 -11.53 0.96 -8.60
CA TYR A 179 -12.40 2.13 -8.69
C TYR A 179 -13.44 1.89 -9.79
N PHE A 180 -14.15 2.93 -10.23
CA PHE A 180 -15.17 2.84 -11.27
C PHE A 180 -14.99 3.93 -12.32
N LEU A 181 -15.65 3.76 -13.47
CA LEU A 181 -15.42 4.58 -14.67
C LEU A 181 -15.56 6.08 -14.42
N GLU A 182 -16.63 6.53 -13.75
CA GLU A 182 -16.83 7.94 -13.40
C GLU A 182 -15.75 8.46 -12.42
N ALA A 183 -15.17 7.58 -11.60
CA ALA A 183 -14.10 7.90 -10.67
C ALA A 183 -12.68 7.85 -11.29
N ALA A 184 -12.53 7.52 -12.58
CA ALA A 184 -11.21 7.31 -13.19
C ALA A 184 -10.35 8.58 -13.21
N GLU A 185 -10.92 9.72 -13.62
CA GLU A 185 -10.17 10.98 -13.71
C GLU A 185 -9.82 11.57 -12.34
N GLY A 186 -10.62 11.26 -11.31
CA GLY A 186 -10.44 11.73 -9.95
C GLY A 186 -9.64 10.76 -9.07
N HIS A 187 -10.21 9.59 -8.77
CA HIS A 187 -9.57 8.59 -7.90
C HIS A 187 -8.49 7.79 -8.64
N GLY A 188 -8.73 7.39 -9.89
CA GLY A 188 -7.75 6.66 -10.70
C GLY A 188 -6.47 7.47 -10.91
N SER A 189 -6.59 8.74 -11.33
CA SER A 189 -5.43 9.65 -11.48
C SER A 189 -4.67 9.85 -10.15
N ARG A 190 -5.39 10.02 -9.04
CA ARG A 190 -4.73 10.15 -7.71
C ARG A 190 -3.98 8.89 -7.32
N PHE A 191 -4.53 7.70 -7.54
CA PHE A 191 -3.81 6.45 -7.31
C PHE A 191 -2.59 6.30 -8.20
N TYR A 192 -2.72 6.62 -9.49
CA TYR A 192 -1.59 6.63 -10.43
C TYR A 192 -0.44 7.51 -9.90
N HIS A 193 -0.74 8.75 -9.50
CA HIS A 193 0.27 9.66 -8.98
C HIS A 193 0.81 9.27 -7.59
N MET A 194 0.03 8.59 -6.74
CA MET A 194 0.58 7.99 -5.53
C MET A 194 1.61 6.91 -5.88
N LEU A 195 1.34 6.10 -6.88
CA LEU A 195 2.24 5.03 -7.33
C LEU A 195 3.52 5.56 -7.99
N GLU A 196 3.52 6.74 -8.61
CA GLU A 196 4.75 7.41 -9.06
C GLU A 196 5.75 7.68 -7.91
N SER A 197 5.28 7.64 -6.67
CA SER A 197 6.11 7.79 -5.48
C SER A 197 6.42 6.48 -4.75
N PHE A 198 5.93 5.35 -5.27
CA PHE A 198 6.15 4.03 -4.72
C PHE A 198 7.60 3.62 -4.94
N GLU A 199 8.31 3.36 -3.85
CA GLU A 199 9.73 3.04 -3.89
C GLU A 199 10.02 1.87 -2.95
N VAL A 200 10.60 0.80 -3.50
CA VAL A 200 11.05 -0.36 -2.71
C VAL A 200 12.28 0.05 -1.91
N ILE A 201 12.26 -0.22 -0.61
CA ILE A 201 13.40 0.06 0.28
C ILE A 201 14.08 -1.24 0.68
N GLU A 202 15.36 -1.37 0.32
CA GLU A 202 16.18 -2.48 0.81
C GLU A 202 16.50 -2.30 2.30
N ARG A 203 15.88 -3.10 3.16
CA ARG A 203 16.37 -3.31 4.53
C ARG A 203 17.48 -4.37 4.50
N ARG A 204 18.72 -3.94 4.71
CA ARG A 204 19.88 -4.82 4.92
C ARG A 204 19.81 -5.54 6.26
#